data_AF-A0A535TP76-F1
#
_entry.id   AF-A0A535TP76-F1
#
_cell.length_a   1.000
_cell.length_b   1.000
_cell.length_c   1.000
_cell.angle_alpha   90.00
_cell.angle_beta   90.00
_cell.angle_gamma   90.00
#
_symmetry.space_group_name_H-M   'P 1'
#
loop_
_entity.id
_entity.type
_entity.pdbx_description
1 polymer ?
#
loop_
_entity_poly.entity_id
_entity_poly.type
_entity_poly.pdbx_seq_one_letter_code
_entity_poly.pdbx_strand_id
1 'polypeptide(L)'
;RTPAIASQDAPVVAELSDELQAESEEARARLVLDMRADRYLDLIERLVEASRAPAVTAEAQQPAATALPTFAAADWKRLRKAVRRLSNHPTDQELHRIRILSKRTRYAAEAGEPVAGKVASRFAERAAALQDVLGDHQDSVTAQRWLRDAGKGERAFTAGELCAIEREAAATDRAEWPRVWKKLDRKRLRRWMI
;
A
#
# COMPACT_ATOMS: atom_id res chain seq x y z
N ARG A 1 11.85 15.83 3.97
CA ARG A 1 11.85 17.28 3.66
C ARG A 1 10.84 17.89 4.61
N THR A 2 11.26 18.41 5.75
CA THR A 2 10.34 18.97 6.73
C THR A 2 10.42 20.48 6.59
N PRO A 3 9.44 21.15 5.96
CA PRO A 3 9.34 22.59 6.13
C PRO A 3 9.28 22.88 7.63
N ALA A 4 10.08 23.84 8.08
CA ALA A 4 10.23 24.10 9.49
C ALA A 4 8.93 24.72 10.03
N ILE A 5 8.20 23.96 10.83
CA ILE A 5 7.19 24.53 11.74
C ILE A 5 7.93 25.51 12.67
N ALA A 6 7.31 26.65 12.96
CA ALA A 6 7.94 27.65 13.82
C ALA A 6 8.22 27.07 15.21
N SER A 7 9.35 27.46 15.82
CA SER A 7 9.78 26.89 17.12
C SER A 7 8.78 27.16 18.24
N GLN A 8 8.00 28.23 18.14
CA GLN A 8 6.93 28.59 19.08
C GLN A 8 5.77 27.58 19.07
N ASP A 9 5.57 26.85 17.98
CA ASP A 9 4.52 25.83 17.81
C ASP A 9 4.99 24.43 18.25
N ALA A 10 6.25 24.28 18.66
CA ALA A 10 6.81 23.00 19.11
C ALA A 10 6.01 22.32 20.25
N PRO A 11 5.49 23.04 21.27
CA PRO A 11 4.64 22.42 22.28
C PRO A 11 3.37 21.80 21.70
N VAL A 12 2.69 22.48 20.76
CA VAL A 12 1.48 21.97 20.10
C VAL A 12 1.79 20.74 19.25
N VAL A 13 2.93 20.74 18.56
CA VAL A 13 3.39 19.55 17.82
C VAL A 13 3.65 18.37 18.76
N ALA A 14 4.23 18.62 19.93
CA ALA A 14 4.46 17.58 20.95
C ALA A 14 3.13 17.02 21.46
N GLU A 15 2.15 17.87 21.79
CA GLU A 15 0.82 17.43 22.22
C GLU A 15 0.10 16.56 21.17
N LEU A 16 0.14 16.96 19.90
CA LEU A 16 -0.41 16.15 18.81
C LEU A 16 0.32 14.81 18.68
N SER A 17 1.64 14.81 18.84
CA SER A 17 2.45 13.58 18.80
C SER A 17 2.12 12.65 19.95
N ASP A 18 1.91 13.19 21.16
CA ASP A 18 1.52 12.44 22.35
C ASP A 18 0.11 11.83 22.20
N GLU A 19 -0.85 12.56 21.62
CA GLU A 19 -2.19 12.03 21.30
C GLU A 19 -2.11 10.85 20.33
N LEU A 20 -1.33 10.98 19.25
CA LEU A 20 -1.12 9.89 18.28
C LEU A 20 -0.42 8.68 18.92
N GLN A 21 0.55 8.92 19.81
CA GLN A 21 1.24 7.88 20.53
C GLN A 21 0.29 7.12 21.48
N ALA A 22 -0.58 7.84 22.20
CA ALA A 22 -1.58 7.24 23.07
C ALA A 22 -2.58 6.39 22.27
N GLU A 23 -3.08 6.87 21.13
CA GLU A 23 -3.93 6.09 20.21
C GLU A 23 -3.24 4.81 19.73
N SER A 24 -1.95 4.91 19.37
CA SER A 24 -1.12 3.79 18.93
C SER A 24 -0.93 2.74 20.03
N GLU A 25 -0.70 3.19 21.26
CA GLU A 25 -0.55 2.33 22.43
C GLU A 25 -1.86 1.60 22.77
N GLU A 26 -2.99 2.30 22.72
CA GLU A 26 -4.31 1.68 22.93
C GLU A 26 -4.61 0.64 21.85
N ALA A 27 -4.40 0.97 20.58
CA ALA A 27 -4.58 0.04 19.47
C ALA A 27 -3.66 -1.18 19.59
N ARG A 28 -2.42 -0.99 20.04
CA ARG A 28 -1.47 -2.07 20.30
C ARG A 28 -1.94 -2.96 21.45
N ALA A 29 -2.41 -2.39 22.55
CA ALA A 29 -2.94 -3.15 23.68
C ALA A 29 -4.14 -4.01 23.24
N ARG A 30 -5.05 -3.43 22.44
CA ARG A 30 -6.19 -4.15 21.81
C ARG A 30 -5.71 -5.31 20.94
N LEU A 31 -4.74 -5.06 20.05
CA LEU A 31 -4.17 -6.08 19.17
C LEU A 31 -3.57 -7.24 19.97
N VAL A 32 -2.85 -6.97 21.06
CA VAL A 32 -2.25 -8.01 21.91
C VAL A 32 -3.32 -8.87 22.59
N LEU A 33 -4.43 -8.28 23.03
CA LEU A 33 -5.57 -9.03 23.57
C LEU A 33 -6.22 -9.89 22.49
N ASP A 34 -6.48 -9.33 21.31
CA ASP A 34 -7.06 -10.05 20.17
C ASP A 34 -6.19 -11.22 19.72
N MET A 35 -4.86 -11.07 19.73
CA MET A 35 -3.89 -12.13 19.42
C MET A 35 -3.83 -13.24 20.47
N ARG A 36 -4.42 -13.04 21.65
CA ARG A 36 -4.54 -14.07 22.70
C ARG A 36 -5.92 -14.72 22.73
N ALA A 37 -6.88 -14.21 21.97
CA ALA A 37 -8.23 -14.76 21.91
C ALA A 37 -8.24 -16.09 21.13
N ASP A 38 -9.15 -16.99 21.52
CA ASP A 38 -9.34 -18.30 20.87
C ASP A 38 -9.51 -18.16 19.35
N ARG A 39 -10.26 -17.15 18.90
CA ARG A 39 -10.46 -16.85 17.48
C ARG A 39 -9.13 -16.68 16.72
N TYR A 40 -8.14 -16.03 17.32
CA TYR A 40 -6.83 -15.82 16.69
C TYR A 40 -6.01 -17.11 16.68
N LEU A 41 -6.00 -17.85 17.79
CA LEU A 41 -5.30 -19.13 17.87
C LEU A 41 -5.87 -20.14 16.87
N ASP A 42 -7.20 -20.26 16.80
CA ASP A 42 -7.91 -21.07 15.81
C ASP A 42 -7.52 -20.71 14.37
N LEU A 43 -7.39 -19.41 14.07
CA LEU A 43 -6.97 -18.96 12.75
C LEU A 43 -5.53 -19.39 12.44
N ILE A 44 -4.61 -19.23 13.38
CA ILE A 44 -3.22 -19.64 13.20
C ILE A 44 -3.10 -21.16 13.03
N GLU A 45 -3.82 -21.94 13.83
CA GLU A 45 -3.86 -23.40 13.69
C GLU A 45 -4.36 -23.82 12.30
N ARG A 46 -5.44 -23.21 11.80
CA ARG A 46 -5.96 -23.46 10.45
C ARG A 46 -4.96 -23.06 9.36
N LEU A 47 -4.20 -21.98 9.54
CA LEU A 47 -3.18 -21.55 8.59
C LEU A 47 -1.97 -22.50 8.59
N VAL A 48 -1.54 -22.97 9.77
CA VAL A 48 -0.48 -23.99 9.90
C VAL A 48 -0.92 -25.27 9.22
N GLU A 49 -2.15 -25.72 9.46
CA GLU A 49 -2.69 -26.93 8.82
C GLU A 49 -2.77 -26.76 7.29
N ALA A 50 -3.31 -25.64 6.81
CA ALA A 50 -3.37 -25.34 5.38
C ALA A 50 -1.99 -25.25 4.72
N SER A 51 -0.94 -24.88 5.46
CA SER A 51 0.43 -24.86 4.93
C SER A 51 1.02 -26.27 4.74
N ARG A 52 0.58 -27.25 5.55
CA ARG A 52 1.02 -28.65 5.50
C ARG A 52 0.20 -29.47 4.51
N ALA A 53 -1.11 -29.28 4.53
CA ALA A 53 -2.08 -29.98 3.70
C ALA A 53 -3.02 -28.96 3.02
N PRO A 54 -2.52 -28.20 2.03
CA PRO A 54 -3.33 -27.19 1.36
C PRO A 54 -4.53 -27.83 0.65
N ALA A 55 -5.72 -27.28 0.88
CA ALA A 55 -6.92 -27.63 0.13
C ALA A 55 -6.80 -27.06 -1.29
N VAL A 56 -6.22 -27.84 -2.20
CA VAL A 56 -5.98 -27.44 -3.58
C VAL A 56 -7.08 -27.91 -4.52
N THR A 57 -7.29 -27.15 -5.60
CA THR A 57 -8.17 -27.55 -6.70
C THR A 57 -7.41 -28.39 -7.74
N ALA A 58 -8.11 -28.95 -8.72
CA ALA A 58 -7.49 -29.75 -9.79
C ALA A 58 -6.43 -28.94 -10.59
N GLU A 59 -6.59 -27.63 -10.70
CA GLU A 59 -5.65 -26.72 -11.38
C GLU A 59 -4.27 -26.68 -10.70
N ALA A 60 -4.16 -27.04 -9.42
CA ALA A 60 -2.87 -27.08 -8.73
C ALA A 60 -1.94 -28.19 -9.24
N GLN A 61 -2.47 -29.16 -9.99
CA GLN A 61 -1.68 -30.20 -10.66
C GLN A 61 -0.96 -29.68 -11.91
N GLN A 62 -1.27 -28.46 -12.37
CA GLN A 62 -0.59 -27.87 -13.52
C GLN A 62 0.84 -27.47 -13.18
N PRO A 63 1.79 -27.59 -14.13
CA PRO A 63 3.13 -27.07 -13.94
C PRO A 63 3.10 -25.57 -13.58
N ALA A 64 3.87 -25.17 -12.56
CA ALA A 64 3.98 -23.78 -12.14
C ALA A 64 4.41 -22.86 -13.31
N ALA A 65 5.22 -23.38 -14.23
CA ALA A 65 5.64 -22.73 -15.47
C ALA A 65 4.48 -22.31 -16.39
N THR A 66 3.34 -22.98 -16.30
CA THR A 66 2.13 -22.68 -17.08
C THR A 66 1.11 -21.88 -16.25
N ALA A 67 0.93 -22.26 -14.99
CA ALA A 67 -0.11 -21.67 -14.14
C ALA A 67 0.25 -20.25 -13.65
N LEU A 68 1.46 -20.03 -13.13
CA LEU A 68 1.84 -18.76 -12.50
C LEU A 68 1.83 -17.55 -13.47
N PRO A 69 2.36 -17.66 -14.70
CA PRO A 69 2.24 -16.58 -15.69
C PRO A 69 0.79 -16.16 -15.94
N THR A 70 -0.14 -17.12 -15.96
CA THR A 70 -1.57 -16.87 -16.20
C THR A 70 -2.20 -16.07 -15.06
N PHE A 71 -1.93 -16.44 -13.81
CA PHE A 71 -2.42 -15.72 -12.63
C PHE A 71 -1.82 -14.30 -12.54
N ALA A 72 -0.51 -14.17 -12.77
CA ALA A 72 0.15 -12.87 -12.80
C ALA A 72 -0.41 -11.97 -13.92
N ALA A 73 -0.67 -12.54 -15.10
CA ALA A 73 -1.32 -11.83 -16.20
C ALA A 73 -2.71 -11.33 -15.82
N ALA A 74 -3.48 -12.10 -15.05
CA ALA A 74 -4.81 -11.70 -14.60
C ALA A 74 -4.78 -10.49 -13.66
N ASP A 75 -3.90 -10.49 -12.65
CA ASP A 75 -3.75 -9.35 -11.74
C ASP A 75 -3.17 -8.12 -12.46
N TRP A 76 -2.20 -8.32 -13.35
CA TRP A 76 -1.70 -7.25 -14.22
C TRP A 76 -2.80 -6.63 -15.10
N LYS A 77 -3.65 -7.47 -15.73
CA LYS A 77 -4.79 -6.99 -16.54
C LYS A 77 -5.77 -6.17 -15.70
N ARG A 78 -6.05 -6.58 -14.45
CA ARG A 78 -6.90 -5.83 -13.52
C ARG A 78 -6.31 -4.47 -13.17
N LEU A 79 -5.03 -4.42 -12.80
CA LEU A 79 -4.31 -3.17 -12.52
C LEU A 79 -4.35 -2.23 -13.74
N ARG A 80 -3.96 -2.72 -14.92
CA ARG A 80 -3.95 -1.91 -16.14
C ARG A 80 -5.34 -1.41 -16.52
N LYS A 81 -6.38 -2.23 -16.34
CA LYS A 81 -7.77 -1.83 -16.58
C LYS A 81 -8.21 -0.74 -15.61
N ALA A 82 -7.82 -0.83 -14.34
CA ALA A 82 -8.12 0.19 -13.34
C ALA A 82 -7.44 1.52 -13.69
N VAL A 83 -6.14 1.51 -14.00
CA VAL A 83 -5.41 2.73 -14.39
C VAL A 83 -6.01 3.39 -15.63
N ARG A 84 -6.43 2.60 -16.63
CA ARG A 84 -7.07 3.13 -17.86
C ARG A 84 -8.45 3.76 -17.63
N ARG A 85 -9.12 3.41 -16.54
CA ARG A 85 -10.45 3.94 -16.18
C ARG A 85 -10.38 5.22 -15.37
N LEU A 86 -9.19 5.59 -14.89
CA LEU A 86 -9.00 6.83 -14.16
C LEU A 86 -9.31 8.03 -15.05
N SER A 87 -9.92 9.04 -14.45
CA SER A 87 -10.03 10.37 -15.07
C SER A 87 -8.65 11.05 -15.12
N ASN A 88 -8.58 12.21 -15.76
CA ASN A 88 -7.37 13.05 -15.74
C ASN A 88 -7.01 13.53 -14.32
N HIS A 89 -7.97 13.54 -13.39
CA HIS A 89 -7.83 13.99 -12.02
C HIS A 89 -8.42 12.91 -11.07
N PRO A 90 -7.74 11.77 -10.90
CA PRO A 90 -8.27 10.67 -10.11
C PRO A 90 -8.44 11.08 -8.65
N THR A 91 -9.48 10.60 -7.98
CA THR A 91 -9.69 10.81 -6.54
C THR A 91 -8.65 10.06 -5.70
N ASP A 92 -8.48 10.44 -4.42
CA ASP A 92 -7.60 9.72 -3.49
C ASP A 92 -8.03 8.24 -3.34
N GLN A 93 -9.34 7.97 -3.36
CA GLN A 93 -9.88 6.61 -3.28
C GLN A 93 -9.54 5.78 -4.52
N GLU A 94 -9.58 6.38 -5.71
CA GLU A 94 -9.16 5.71 -6.94
C GLU A 94 -7.66 5.40 -6.92
N LEU A 95 -6.82 6.34 -6.46
CA LEU A 95 -5.38 6.10 -6.31
C LEU A 95 -5.09 5.02 -5.25
N HIS A 96 -5.82 5.01 -4.14
CA HIS A 96 -5.76 3.93 -3.15
C HIS A 96 -6.12 2.57 -3.76
N ARG A 97 -7.13 2.53 -4.64
CA ARG A 97 -7.47 1.29 -5.38
C ARG A 97 -6.33 0.85 -6.30
N ILE A 98 -5.63 1.78 -6.95
CA ILE A 98 -4.43 1.44 -7.72
C ILE A 98 -3.34 0.88 -6.81
N ARG A 99 -3.08 1.47 -5.62
CA ARG A 99 -2.12 0.95 -4.63
C ARG A 99 -2.39 -0.51 -4.28
N ILE A 100 -3.65 -0.86 -3.99
CA ILE A 100 -4.06 -2.24 -3.67
C ILE A 100 -3.76 -3.19 -4.85
N LEU A 101 -4.11 -2.80 -6.07
CA LEU A 101 -3.89 -3.62 -7.26
C LEU A 101 -2.40 -3.74 -7.62
N SER A 102 -1.60 -2.69 -7.38
CA SER A 102 -0.14 -2.71 -7.52
C SER A 102 0.49 -3.70 -6.54
N LYS A 103 0.07 -3.69 -5.27
CA LYS A 103 0.53 -4.65 -4.25
C LYS A 103 0.24 -6.11 -4.65
N ARG A 104 -0.98 -6.38 -5.12
CA ARG A 104 -1.35 -7.72 -5.63
C ARG A 104 -0.50 -8.14 -6.81
N THR A 105 -0.30 -7.24 -7.77
CA THR A 105 0.49 -7.48 -8.98
C THR A 105 1.98 -7.71 -8.64
N ARG A 106 2.52 -7.01 -7.63
CA ARG A 106 3.85 -7.26 -7.09
C ARG A 106 3.95 -8.67 -6.51
N TYR A 107 3.05 -9.05 -5.62
CA TYR A 107 3.07 -10.38 -4.99
C TYR A 107 2.92 -11.52 -6.00
N ALA A 108 2.08 -11.36 -7.02
CA ALA A 108 2.00 -12.34 -8.10
C ALA A 108 3.31 -12.46 -8.88
N ALA A 109 4.07 -11.36 -9.03
CA ALA A 109 5.37 -11.38 -9.68
C ALA A 109 6.49 -11.95 -8.82
N GLU A 110 6.50 -11.67 -7.51
CA GLU A 110 7.40 -12.29 -6.54
C GLU A 110 7.18 -13.81 -6.48
N ALA A 111 5.92 -14.25 -6.45
CA ALA A 111 5.59 -15.68 -6.52
C ALA A 111 6.01 -16.33 -7.85
N GLY A 112 6.08 -15.57 -8.94
CA GLY A 112 6.53 -16.01 -10.25
C GLY A 112 8.06 -16.04 -10.43
N GLU A 113 8.82 -15.44 -9.51
CA GLU A 113 10.29 -15.34 -9.62
C GLU A 113 11.00 -16.69 -9.74
N PRO A 114 10.65 -17.74 -8.98
CA PRO A 114 11.29 -19.06 -9.13
C PRO A 114 11.13 -19.68 -10.53
N VAL A 115 10.10 -19.28 -11.28
CA VAL A 115 9.78 -19.81 -12.60
C VAL A 115 10.32 -18.94 -13.73
N ALA A 116 10.13 -17.62 -13.63
CA ALA A 116 10.44 -16.66 -14.69
C ALA A 116 11.77 -15.91 -14.44
N GLY A 117 12.39 -16.10 -13.29
CA GLY A 117 13.68 -15.52 -12.93
C GLY A 117 13.70 -13.99 -12.97
N LYS A 118 14.83 -13.43 -13.43
CA LYS A 118 15.14 -11.99 -13.36
C LYS A 118 14.11 -11.08 -14.02
N VAL A 119 13.33 -11.56 -15.00
CA VAL A 119 12.32 -10.71 -15.65
C VAL A 119 11.08 -10.50 -14.78
N ALA A 120 10.67 -11.51 -13.99
CA ALA A 120 9.61 -11.38 -12.99
C ALA A 120 10.07 -10.53 -11.80
N SER A 121 11.29 -10.76 -11.30
CA SER A 121 11.91 -9.96 -10.24
C SER A 121 11.95 -8.46 -10.59
N ARG A 122 12.47 -8.11 -11.79
CA ARG A 122 12.46 -6.72 -12.29
C ARG A 122 11.07 -6.13 -12.46
N PHE A 123 10.06 -6.94 -12.72
CA PHE A 123 8.67 -6.48 -12.79
C PHE A 123 8.14 -6.21 -11.38
N ALA A 124 8.40 -7.09 -10.41
CA ALA A 124 8.06 -6.90 -9.00
C ALA A 124 8.67 -5.62 -8.43
N GLU A 125 9.95 -5.35 -8.68
CA GLU A 125 10.63 -4.10 -8.28
C GLU A 125 9.92 -2.85 -8.83
N ARG A 126 9.42 -2.90 -10.07
CA ARG A 126 8.71 -1.77 -10.68
C ARG A 126 7.29 -1.62 -10.13
N ALA A 127 6.65 -2.72 -9.76
CA ALA A 127 5.37 -2.71 -9.08
C ALA A 127 5.52 -2.19 -7.63
N ALA A 128 6.63 -2.52 -6.96
CA ALA A 128 7.00 -1.97 -5.66
C ALA A 128 7.16 -0.45 -5.73
N ALA A 129 7.95 0.07 -6.69
CA ALA A 129 8.11 1.52 -6.85
C ALA A 129 6.78 2.27 -7.06
N LEU A 130 5.80 1.66 -7.74
CA LEU A 130 4.45 2.23 -7.87
C LEU A 130 3.65 2.12 -6.58
N GLN A 131 3.78 1.02 -5.86
CA GLN A 131 3.17 0.82 -4.55
C GLN A 131 3.70 1.85 -3.54
N ASP A 132 5.00 2.17 -3.58
CA ASP A 132 5.66 3.07 -2.64
C ASP A 132 5.14 4.51 -2.83
N VAL A 133 5.20 5.06 -4.05
CA VAL A 133 4.68 6.42 -4.33
C VAL A 133 3.19 6.56 -4.02
N LEU A 134 2.38 5.55 -4.35
CA LEU A 134 0.96 5.58 -3.98
C LEU A 134 0.73 5.31 -2.49
N GLY A 135 1.72 4.75 -1.81
CA GLY A 135 1.76 4.55 -0.38
C GLY A 135 1.96 5.88 0.33
N ASP A 136 3.03 6.58 0.00
CA ASP A 136 3.37 7.90 0.52
C ASP A 136 2.21 8.89 0.32
N HIS A 137 1.57 8.87 -0.86
CA HIS A 137 0.36 9.64 -1.12
C HIS A 137 -0.79 9.32 -0.15
N GLN A 138 -1.09 8.04 0.06
CA GLN A 138 -2.18 7.64 0.96
C GLN A 138 -1.86 7.97 2.42
N ASP A 139 -0.61 7.82 2.81
CA ASP A 139 -0.17 8.09 4.18
C ASP A 139 -0.33 9.59 4.45
N SER A 140 0.05 10.46 3.50
CA SER A 140 -0.19 11.91 3.54
C SER A 140 -1.70 12.25 3.63
N VAL A 141 -2.55 11.60 2.84
CA VAL A 141 -4.02 11.79 2.89
C VAL A 141 -4.60 11.33 4.25
N THR A 142 -4.01 10.30 4.85
CA THR A 142 -4.42 9.77 6.15
C THR A 142 -4.01 10.72 7.27
N ALA A 143 -2.77 11.23 7.23
CA ALA A 143 -2.29 12.27 8.14
C ALA A 143 -3.16 13.53 8.08
N GLN A 144 -3.52 14.01 6.88
CA GLN A 144 -4.42 15.15 6.71
C GLN A 144 -5.80 14.95 7.37
N ARG A 145 -6.36 13.73 7.31
CA ARG A 145 -7.64 13.42 7.96
C ARG A 145 -7.50 13.46 9.48
N TRP A 146 -6.48 12.78 10.01
CA TRP A 146 -6.21 12.78 11.46
C TRP A 146 -5.98 14.20 11.99
N LEU A 147 -5.16 15.01 11.30
CA LEU A 147 -4.89 16.40 11.68
C LEU A 147 -6.14 17.29 11.68
N ARG A 148 -7.11 17.04 10.78
CA ARG A 148 -8.40 17.77 10.78
C ARG A 148 -9.27 17.43 11.97
N ASP A 149 -9.19 16.19 12.46
CA ASP A 149 -9.98 15.72 13.58
C ASP A 149 -9.35 16.13 14.92
N ALA A 150 -8.02 16.08 15.03
CA ALA A 150 -7.25 16.44 16.22
C ALA A 150 -7.04 17.97 16.36
N GLY A 151 -6.89 18.67 15.25
CA GLY A 151 -6.59 20.11 15.17
C GLY A 151 -7.76 21.02 15.49
N LYS A 152 -8.12 21.13 16.78
CA LYS A 152 -9.22 21.97 17.28
C LYS A 152 -8.71 23.01 18.29
N GLY A 153 -9.47 24.09 18.46
CA GLY A 153 -9.16 25.14 19.44
C GLY A 153 -7.77 25.76 19.20
N GLU A 154 -6.97 25.85 20.25
CA GLU A 154 -5.61 26.41 20.21
C GLU A 154 -4.66 25.63 19.29
N ARG A 155 -4.95 24.35 19.02
CA ARG A 155 -4.14 23.48 18.14
C ARG A 155 -4.43 23.66 16.65
N ALA A 156 -5.51 24.39 16.31
CA ALA A 156 -6.03 24.45 14.94
C ALA A 156 -5.05 25.08 13.93
N PHE A 157 -4.29 26.09 14.36
CA PHE A 157 -3.32 26.76 13.49
C PHE A 157 -2.18 25.81 13.10
N THR A 158 -1.46 25.26 14.10
CA THR A 158 -0.34 24.34 13.90
C THR A 158 -0.76 23.07 13.15
N ALA A 159 -1.91 22.48 13.48
CA ALA A 159 -2.45 21.33 12.75
C ALA A 159 -2.80 21.68 11.29
N GLY A 160 -3.27 22.91 11.04
CA GLY A 160 -3.50 23.47 9.72
C GLY A 160 -2.22 23.58 8.89
N GLU A 161 -1.12 24.03 9.49
CA GLU A 161 0.20 24.08 8.85
C GLU A 161 0.71 22.67 8.50
N LEU A 162 0.67 21.73 9.45
CA LEU A 162 1.01 20.33 9.19
C LEU A 162 0.15 19.73 8.06
N CYS A 163 -1.16 20.04 8.05
CA CYS A 163 -2.05 19.58 7.00
C CYS A 163 -1.70 20.17 5.62
N ALA A 164 -1.17 21.40 5.57
CA ALA A 164 -0.69 22.00 4.33
C ALA A 164 0.58 21.31 3.82
N ILE A 165 1.49 20.95 4.72
CA ILE A 165 2.72 20.20 4.41
C ILE A 165 2.37 18.83 3.80
N GLU A 166 1.48 18.09 4.46
CA GLU A 166 1.02 16.79 3.98
C GLU A 166 0.25 16.91 2.64
N ARG A 167 -0.43 18.03 2.41
CA ARG A 167 -1.08 18.29 1.12
C ARG A 167 -0.07 18.48 -0.01
N GLU A 168 1.04 19.17 0.25
CA GLU A 168 2.12 19.36 -0.72
C GLU A 168 2.85 18.04 -1.02
N ALA A 169 3.10 17.23 0.01
CA ALA A 169 3.64 15.87 -0.14
C ALA A 169 2.70 15.01 -1.02
N ALA A 170 1.42 14.94 -0.66
CA ALA A 170 0.42 14.20 -1.42
C ALA A 170 0.31 14.68 -2.89
N ALA A 171 0.45 15.99 -3.14
CA ALA A 171 0.43 16.57 -4.48
C ALA A 171 1.68 16.17 -5.29
N THR A 172 2.85 16.11 -4.65
CA THR A 172 4.10 15.65 -5.26
C THR A 172 3.98 14.20 -5.72
N ASP A 173 3.54 13.31 -4.82
CA ASP A 173 3.38 11.88 -5.13
C ASP A 173 2.31 11.65 -6.20
N ARG A 174 1.23 12.44 -6.14
CA ARG A 174 0.16 12.48 -7.15
C ARG A 174 0.68 12.90 -8.53
N ALA A 175 1.63 13.81 -8.60
CA ALA A 175 2.27 14.19 -9.86
C ALA A 175 3.29 13.14 -10.34
N GLU A 176 3.90 12.39 -9.42
CA GLU A 176 4.93 11.40 -9.74
C GLU A 176 4.38 10.05 -10.23
N TRP A 177 3.30 9.54 -9.63
CA TRP A 177 2.82 8.17 -9.90
C TRP A 177 2.61 7.86 -11.41
N PRO A 178 2.17 8.77 -12.30
CA PRO A 178 2.00 8.45 -13.72
C PRO A 178 3.33 8.12 -14.41
N ARG A 179 4.42 8.79 -14.00
CA ARG A 179 5.77 8.53 -14.49
C ARG A 179 6.26 7.15 -14.05
N VAL A 180 5.97 6.78 -12.81
CA VAL A 180 6.32 5.47 -12.24
C VAL A 180 5.52 4.37 -12.93
N TRP A 181 4.21 4.57 -13.12
CA TRP A 181 3.33 3.70 -13.90
C TRP A 181 3.87 3.44 -15.31
N LYS A 182 4.28 4.49 -16.05
CA LYS A 182 4.87 4.34 -17.39
C LYS A 182 6.11 3.44 -17.42
N LYS A 183 6.89 3.39 -16.34
CA LYS A 183 8.06 2.50 -16.23
C LYS A 183 7.63 1.06 -16.02
N LEU A 184 6.59 0.82 -15.22
CA LEU A 184 5.99 -0.50 -15.00
C LEU A 184 5.27 -1.02 -16.26
N ASP A 185 4.53 -0.18 -16.99
CA ASP A 185 3.74 -0.52 -18.18
C ASP A 185 4.59 -0.80 -19.45
N ARG A 186 5.90 -0.98 -19.31
CA ARG A 186 6.78 -1.29 -20.45
C ARG A 186 6.60 -2.74 -20.92
N LYS A 187 6.35 -2.94 -22.22
CA LYS A 187 6.16 -4.27 -22.84
C LYS A 187 7.23 -5.29 -22.46
N ARG A 188 8.51 -4.87 -22.42
CA ARG A 188 9.64 -5.76 -22.10
C ARG A 188 9.57 -6.42 -20.73
N LEU A 189 8.89 -5.79 -19.76
CA LEU A 189 8.74 -6.29 -18.38
C LEU A 189 7.63 -7.32 -18.24
N ARG A 190 6.81 -7.51 -19.29
CA ARG A 190 5.62 -8.38 -19.25
C ARG A 190 5.76 -9.64 -20.08
N ARG A 191 6.91 -9.84 -20.72
CA ARG A 191 7.15 -10.97 -21.63
C ARG A 191 7.06 -12.34 -20.96
N TRP A 192 7.16 -12.38 -19.64
CA TRP A 192 7.06 -13.60 -18.84
C TRP A 192 5.64 -13.97 -18.44
N MET A 193 4.67 -13.08 -18.69
CA MET A 193 3.24 -13.29 -18.46
C MET A 193 2.47 -13.62 -19.75
N ILE A 194 3.20 -13.94 -20.83
CA ILE A 194 2.66 -14.24 -22.17
C ILE A 194 2.90 -15.71 -22.44
#